data_AF-A0A8H5AEK9-F1
#
_entry.id   AF-A0A8H5AEK9-F1
#
_cell.length_a   1.000
_cell.length_b   1.000
_cell.length_c   1.000
_cell.angle_alpha   90.00
_cell.angle_beta   90.00
_cell.angle_gamma   90.00
#
_symmetry.space_group_name_H-M   'P 1'
#
loop_
_entity.id
_entity.type
_entity.pdbx_description
1 polymer ?
#
loop_
_entity_poly.entity_id
_entity_poly.type
_entity_poly.pdbx_seq_one_letter_code
_entity_poly.pdbx_strand_id
1 'polypeptide(L)'
;MNKQIQNIKRYHIAKVYRRDQPAMTKGRMREFYQCDFDIAGTYDPMLPDAEVIRIITEVFEGLGWNGGYTIKLNHRKILDGIFQVCGVPEDKIRTISSAVDKLDKLPWADVRKEMTEEKGLDGEVADRIGEWVVLKGKQDLLQKLQSTESLAANESMKKGMEDLALLFEYLEAFGCLDRVSFDLSLARGLDYYTGLIYEVVTQGSAPEVTPGQENAESKPSKKKGKKGSEDDDRSDDPTVGVGSVAAGGRYDNLVGMFSGKSQIPCVGISFGVDRIFSITKAKMAAEKNAAVRNNDVDVYVMAFGQGYLKERMSVCAKLWESGIKAEFLYKVKPKLPAQFKAAEANGVPFAIFLGEDEVKSGKVKIKEMGLQEGHPEKEGILVSMSDMAKEIKVRLQRKRELDEMTRQAEGLRVVHGIKGDEVKDAEKKVEDAKPETTPAAVEATPGTEEPAPSNPTA
;
A
#
# COMPACT_ATOMS: atom_id res chain seq x y z
N MET A 1 21.14 -8.13 23.74
CA MET A 1 21.31 -7.57 22.37
C MET A 1 22.49 -8.27 21.72
N ASN A 2 22.33 -8.81 20.51
CA ASN A 2 23.46 -9.40 19.78
C ASN A 2 24.39 -8.27 19.31
N LYS A 3 25.55 -8.13 19.96
CA LYS A 3 26.52 -7.06 19.68
C LYS A 3 27.16 -7.15 18.29
N GLN A 4 26.96 -8.25 17.59
CA GLN A 4 27.50 -8.46 16.24
C GLN A 4 26.67 -7.77 15.15
N ILE A 5 25.41 -7.39 15.44
CA ILE A 5 24.56 -6.73 14.45
C ILE A 5 24.84 -5.24 14.48
N GLN A 6 25.64 -4.78 13.51
CA GLN A 6 25.93 -3.36 13.28
C GLN A 6 25.10 -2.78 12.14
N ASN A 7 24.56 -3.65 11.28
CA ASN A 7 23.72 -3.30 10.15
C ASN A 7 22.62 -4.35 9.97
N ILE A 8 21.40 -3.89 9.67
CA ILE A 8 20.27 -4.76 9.33
C ILE A 8 19.24 -3.95 8.54
N LYS A 9 18.71 -4.55 7.48
CA LYS A 9 17.53 -4.05 6.77
C LYS A 9 16.41 -5.05 6.96
N ARG A 10 15.31 -4.63 7.62
CA ARG A 10 14.24 -5.56 8.03
C ARG A 10 12.87 -4.91 7.99
N TYR A 11 11.87 -5.72 7.69
CA TYR A 11 10.48 -5.39 7.96
C TYR A 11 9.96 -6.20 9.15
N HIS A 12 8.93 -5.70 9.83
CA HIS A 12 8.25 -6.41 10.91
C HIS A 12 6.77 -6.06 10.92
N ILE A 13 5.92 -7.06 10.70
CA ILE A 13 4.46 -6.90 10.71
C ILE A 13 3.94 -7.63 11.94
N ALA A 14 3.46 -6.87 12.92
CA ALA A 14 3.00 -7.42 14.19
C ALA A 14 1.93 -6.53 14.82
N LYS A 15 1.20 -7.13 15.77
CA LYS A 15 0.28 -6.39 16.61
C LYS A 15 1.01 -5.59 17.67
N VAL A 16 0.48 -4.42 18.00
CA VAL A 16 0.91 -3.58 19.12
C VAL A 16 -0.26 -3.27 20.03
N TYR A 17 0.07 -2.88 21.26
CA TYR A 17 -0.89 -2.66 22.33
C TYR A 17 -0.72 -1.27 22.94
N ARG A 18 -1.77 -0.44 22.87
CA ARG A 18 -1.80 0.88 23.50
C ARG A 18 -3.04 0.99 24.39
N ARG A 19 -2.86 1.42 25.64
CA ARG A 19 -3.96 1.65 26.59
C ARG A 19 -4.61 3.03 26.38
N ASP A 20 -4.76 3.44 25.12
CA ASP A 20 -5.41 4.68 24.74
C ASP A 20 -6.94 4.56 24.88
N GLN A 21 -7.62 5.71 24.92
CA GLN A 21 -9.08 5.76 24.87
C GLN A 21 -9.53 5.40 23.44
N PRO A 22 -10.24 4.27 23.25
CA PRO A 22 -10.60 3.81 21.92
C PRO A 22 -11.59 4.78 21.27
N ALA A 23 -11.40 5.04 19.98
CA ALA A 23 -12.34 5.79 19.16
C ALA A 23 -12.63 4.95 17.92
N MET A 24 -13.62 4.06 18.04
CA MET A 24 -13.94 3.05 17.03
C MET A 24 -14.32 3.67 15.68
N THR A 25 -15.03 4.81 15.70
CA THR A 25 -15.39 5.58 14.50
C THR A 25 -14.18 6.14 13.75
N LYS A 26 -13.03 6.33 14.42
CA LYS A 26 -11.77 6.84 13.86
C LYS A 26 -10.69 5.77 13.70
N GLY A 27 -11.04 4.50 13.93
CA GLY A 27 -10.12 3.35 13.84
C GLY A 27 -9.06 3.28 14.94
N ARG A 28 -9.25 3.97 16.08
CA ARG A 28 -8.33 3.90 17.23
C ARG A 28 -8.73 2.75 18.15
N MET A 29 -7.95 1.68 18.10
CA MET A 29 -8.13 0.47 18.90
C MET A 29 -7.01 0.32 19.94
N ARG A 30 -7.21 -0.56 20.92
CA ARG A 30 -6.17 -0.89 21.91
C ARG A 30 -5.18 -1.93 21.41
N GLU A 31 -5.63 -2.81 20.51
CA GLU A 31 -4.81 -3.75 19.77
C GLU A 31 -4.98 -3.42 18.27
N PHE A 32 -3.87 -3.24 17.56
CA PHE A 32 -3.87 -2.94 16.12
C PHE A 32 -2.55 -3.37 15.48
N TYR A 33 -2.49 -3.47 14.16
CA TYR A 33 -1.27 -3.85 13.45
C TYR A 33 -0.39 -2.64 13.15
N GLN A 34 0.91 -2.83 13.29
CA GLN A 34 1.92 -2.00 12.65
C GLN A 34 2.68 -2.84 11.62
N CYS A 35 2.98 -2.21 10.49
CA CYS A 35 3.83 -2.76 9.46
C CYS A 35 5.04 -1.84 9.36
N ASP A 36 6.16 -2.27 9.94
CA ASP A 36 7.35 -1.45 10.07
C ASP A 36 8.41 -1.91 9.07
N PHE A 37 9.16 -0.96 8.52
CA PHE A 37 10.35 -1.21 7.73
C PHE A 37 11.48 -0.28 8.20
N ASP A 38 12.64 -0.84 8.46
CA ASP A 38 13.77 -0.10 9.04
C ASP A 38 15.10 -0.53 8.40
N ILE A 39 15.95 0.47 8.18
CA ILE A 39 17.34 0.33 7.75
C ILE A 39 18.21 0.84 8.90
N ALA A 40 19.01 -0.05 9.47
CA ALA A 40 19.98 0.24 10.52
C ALA A 40 21.40 0.03 9.99
N GLY A 41 22.30 0.93 10.35
CA GLY A 41 23.72 0.90 9.99
C GLY A 41 24.24 2.26 9.54
N THR A 42 25.57 2.35 9.40
CA THR A 42 26.24 3.54 8.88
C THR A 42 26.37 3.43 7.36
N TYR A 43 25.81 4.41 6.66
CA TYR A 43 25.81 4.51 5.20
C TYR A 43 26.07 5.96 4.80
N ASP A 44 26.29 6.19 3.50
CA ASP A 44 26.39 7.54 2.97
C ASP A 44 25.08 8.32 3.16
N PRO A 45 25.15 9.66 3.31
CA PRO A 45 24.01 10.47 3.70
C PRO A 45 22.81 10.31 2.75
N MET A 46 21.62 10.28 3.33
CA MET A 46 20.32 10.31 2.67
C MET A 46 19.97 9.15 1.72
N LEU A 47 20.88 8.23 1.42
CA LEU A 47 20.58 7.06 0.58
C LEU A 47 19.52 6.14 1.22
N PRO A 48 19.65 5.69 2.49
CA PRO A 48 18.60 4.89 3.12
C PRO A 48 17.29 5.67 3.29
N ASP A 49 17.37 6.98 3.57
CA ASP A 49 16.20 7.84 3.74
C ASP A 49 15.39 7.93 2.45
N ALA A 50 16.07 8.13 1.31
CA ALA A 50 15.45 8.13 -0.01
C ALA A 50 14.82 6.77 -0.35
N GLU A 51 15.48 5.66 -0.02
CA GLU A 51 14.93 4.30 -0.21
C GLU A 51 13.61 4.12 0.57
N VAL A 52 13.55 4.61 1.81
CA VAL A 52 12.30 4.54 2.61
C VAL A 52 11.18 5.34 1.97
N ILE A 53 11.44 6.55 1.47
CA ILE A 53 10.43 7.34 0.75
C ILE A 53 9.97 6.63 -0.54
N ARG A 54 10.90 6.00 -1.27
CA ARG A 54 10.56 5.19 -2.45
C ARG A 54 9.66 4.01 -2.09
N ILE A 55 9.95 3.29 -1.00
CA ILE A 55 9.10 2.20 -0.50
C ILE A 55 7.70 2.70 -0.16
N ILE A 56 7.59 3.86 0.48
CA ILE A 56 6.28 4.49 0.77
C ILE A 56 5.50 4.69 -0.54
N THR A 57 6.12 5.31 -1.54
CA THR A 57 5.50 5.53 -2.85
C THR A 57 5.05 4.20 -3.48
N GLU A 58 5.92 3.19 -3.53
CA GLU A 58 5.58 1.89 -4.11
C GLU A 58 4.41 1.21 -3.41
N VAL A 59 4.37 1.24 -2.07
CA VAL A 59 3.26 0.65 -1.30
C VAL A 59 1.94 1.32 -1.65
N PHE A 60 1.87 2.65 -1.65
CA PHE A 60 0.61 3.35 -1.91
C PHE A 60 0.18 3.31 -3.39
N GLU A 61 1.10 3.34 -4.34
CA GLU A 61 0.77 3.11 -5.76
C GLU A 61 0.33 1.65 -5.99
N GLY A 62 0.96 0.67 -5.31
CA GLY A 62 0.55 -0.74 -5.34
C GLY A 62 -0.87 -0.99 -4.81
N LEU A 63 -1.25 -0.25 -3.77
CA LEU A 63 -2.61 -0.25 -3.22
C LEU A 63 -3.63 0.45 -4.15
N GLY A 64 -3.22 0.97 -5.30
CA GLY A 64 -4.09 1.64 -6.26
C GLY A 64 -4.56 3.01 -5.80
N TRP A 65 -3.80 3.70 -4.94
CA TRP A 65 -4.21 5.03 -4.47
C TRP A 65 -3.99 6.12 -5.52
N ASN A 66 -3.24 5.83 -6.59
CA ASN A 66 -3.11 6.64 -7.82
C ASN A 66 -2.86 8.15 -7.54
N GLY A 67 -2.05 8.45 -6.53
CA GLY A 67 -1.77 9.83 -6.13
C GLY A 67 -2.75 10.53 -5.20
N GLY A 68 -3.73 9.80 -4.66
CA GLY A 68 -4.63 10.25 -3.60
C GLY A 68 -3.97 10.44 -2.21
N TYR A 69 -2.65 10.69 -2.17
CA TYR A 69 -1.87 10.87 -0.95
C TYR A 69 -0.73 11.87 -1.13
N THR A 70 -0.22 12.38 -0.01
CA THR A 70 0.94 13.27 0.06
C THR A 70 1.86 12.81 1.18
N ILE A 71 3.16 12.76 0.90
CA ILE A 71 4.20 12.49 1.88
C ILE A 71 4.68 13.84 2.40
N LYS A 72 4.15 14.27 3.54
CA LYS A 72 4.69 15.43 4.26
C LYS A 72 6.06 15.06 4.79
N LEU A 73 7.01 15.97 4.68
CA LEU A 73 8.39 15.75 5.05
C LEU A 73 8.96 17.01 5.70
N ASN A 74 9.78 16.82 6.73
CA ASN A 74 10.52 17.90 7.39
C ASN A 74 11.82 17.34 7.98
N HIS A 75 12.69 18.21 8.51
CA HIS A 75 13.95 17.83 9.11
C HIS A 75 14.13 18.47 10.49
N ARG A 76 14.51 17.67 11.49
CA ARG A 76 14.58 18.11 12.90
C ARG A 76 15.54 19.26 13.11
N LYS A 77 16.72 19.20 12.47
CA LYS A 77 17.69 20.32 12.51
C LYS A 77 17.15 21.64 11.94
N ILE A 78 16.27 21.58 10.92
CA ILE A 78 15.63 22.77 10.34
C ILE A 78 14.60 23.31 11.32
N LEU A 79 13.72 22.44 11.81
CA LEU A 79 12.65 22.82 12.76
C LEU A 79 13.21 23.43 14.05
N ASP A 80 14.17 22.74 14.69
CA ASP A 80 14.79 23.21 15.93
C ASP A 80 15.57 24.52 15.69
N GLY A 81 16.20 24.67 14.54
CA GLY A 81 16.90 25.89 14.19
C GLY A 81 15.98 27.09 13.90
N ILE A 82 14.81 26.87 13.28
CA ILE A 82 13.77 27.91 13.16
C ILE A 82 13.40 28.41 14.55
N PHE A 83 13.16 27.51 15.51
CA PHE A 83 12.85 27.92 16.89
C PHE A 83 13.98 28.72 17.53
N GLN A 84 15.24 28.31 17.35
CA GLN A 84 16.39 29.04 17.85
C GLN A 84 16.49 30.45 17.26
N VAL A 85 16.36 30.59 15.94
CA VAL A 85 16.45 31.88 15.24
C VAL A 85 15.28 32.79 15.60
N CYS A 86 14.08 32.24 15.77
CA CYS A 86 12.92 33.02 16.21
C CYS A 86 13.01 33.47 17.68
N GLY A 87 13.91 32.90 18.48
CA GLY A 87 14.16 33.26 19.89
C GLY A 87 13.40 32.40 20.90
N VAL A 88 13.08 31.16 20.57
CA VAL A 88 12.46 30.21 21.52
C VAL A 88 13.50 29.78 22.57
N PRO A 89 13.20 29.90 23.88
CA PRO A 89 14.06 29.38 24.94
C PRO A 89 14.29 27.87 24.82
N GLU A 90 15.50 27.41 25.10
CA GLU A 90 15.91 26.01 24.93
C GLU A 90 15.02 25.03 25.72
N ASP A 91 14.62 25.41 26.93
CA ASP A 91 13.72 24.65 27.81
C ASP A 91 12.27 24.55 27.27
N LYS A 92 11.89 25.41 26.33
CA LYS A 92 10.56 25.45 25.70
C LYS A 92 10.51 24.86 24.30
N ILE A 93 11.64 24.53 23.66
CA ILE A 93 11.67 23.99 22.28
C ILE A 93 10.71 22.80 22.12
N ARG A 94 10.75 21.84 23.05
CA ARG A 94 9.88 20.64 23.01
C ARG A 94 8.40 20.98 23.14
N THR A 95 8.05 21.86 24.09
CA THR A 95 6.65 22.22 24.33
C THR A 95 6.10 23.01 23.15
N ILE A 96 6.86 23.95 22.58
CA ILE A 96 6.46 24.73 21.40
C ILE A 96 6.35 23.85 20.16
N SER A 97 7.30 22.93 19.93
CA SER A 97 7.19 21.97 18.83
C SER A 97 5.92 21.11 18.93
N SER A 98 5.48 20.75 20.14
CA SER A 98 4.21 20.04 20.36
C SER A 98 2.98 20.91 20.04
N ALA A 99 3.06 22.24 20.12
CA ALA A 99 1.99 23.12 19.66
C ALA A 99 1.99 23.19 18.13
N VAL A 100 3.16 23.34 17.50
CA VAL A 100 3.30 23.35 16.03
C VAL A 100 2.72 22.08 15.41
N ASP A 101 2.95 20.90 16.00
CA ASP A 101 2.41 19.62 15.50
C ASP A 101 0.88 19.62 15.36
N LYS A 102 0.17 20.46 16.12
CA LYS A 102 -1.29 20.59 16.05
C LYS A 102 -1.78 21.43 14.88
N LEU A 103 -0.90 22.08 14.12
CA LEU A 103 -1.26 22.75 12.85
C LEU A 103 -1.78 21.77 11.79
N ASP A 104 -1.62 20.47 12.02
CA ASP A 104 -2.26 19.43 11.23
C ASP A 104 -3.80 19.43 11.36
N LYS A 105 -4.34 19.99 12.44
CA LYS A 105 -5.77 19.96 12.79
C LYS A 105 -6.35 21.30 13.20
N LEU A 106 -5.52 22.22 13.69
CA LEU A 106 -5.93 23.51 14.22
C LEU A 106 -5.39 24.65 13.35
N PRO A 107 -6.16 25.72 13.17
CA PRO A 107 -5.67 26.92 12.49
C PRO A 107 -4.55 27.59 13.31
N TRP A 108 -3.72 28.38 12.63
CA TRP A 108 -2.61 29.11 13.24
C TRP A 108 -3.02 29.94 14.47
N ALA A 109 -4.19 30.59 14.43
CA ALA A 109 -4.68 31.41 15.54
C ALA A 109 -4.81 30.63 16.85
N ASP A 110 -5.30 29.40 16.80
CA ASP A 110 -5.47 28.54 17.97
C ASP A 110 -4.12 28.00 18.46
N VAL A 111 -3.23 27.63 17.53
CA VAL A 111 -1.88 27.17 17.86
C VAL A 111 -1.05 28.30 18.50
N ARG A 112 -1.12 29.50 17.95
CA ARG A 112 -0.49 30.70 18.52
C ARG A 112 -1.00 30.95 19.94
N LYS A 113 -2.31 30.87 20.14
CA LYS A 113 -2.93 31.04 21.46
C LYS A 113 -2.39 30.03 22.47
N GLU A 114 -2.29 28.76 22.10
CA GLU A 114 -1.68 27.71 22.94
C GLU A 114 -0.22 28.04 23.29
N MET A 115 0.57 28.48 22.31
CA MET A 115 1.98 28.85 22.54
C MET A 115 2.10 29.99 23.55
N THR A 116 1.28 31.03 23.43
CA THR A 116 1.39 32.22 24.27
C THR A 116 0.70 32.07 25.63
N GLU A 117 -0.54 31.56 25.66
CA GLU A 117 -1.37 31.54 26.86
C GLU A 117 -1.13 30.31 27.73
N GLU A 118 -0.85 29.14 27.14
CA GLU A 118 -0.66 27.89 27.89
C GLU A 118 0.81 27.56 28.11
N LYS A 119 1.65 27.80 27.11
CA LYS A 119 3.09 27.48 27.15
C LYS A 119 3.98 28.66 27.52
N GLY A 120 3.38 29.84 27.66
CA GLY A 120 4.06 31.06 28.13
C GLY A 120 5.17 31.53 27.20
N LEU A 121 5.02 31.35 25.89
CA LEU A 121 5.92 31.94 24.90
C LEU A 121 5.58 33.42 24.69
N ASP A 122 6.59 34.23 24.42
CA ASP A 122 6.38 35.62 24.01
C ASP A 122 5.60 35.71 22.69
N GLY A 123 4.71 36.70 22.58
CA GLY A 123 3.82 36.86 21.43
C GLY A 123 4.56 37.18 20.14
N GLU A 124 5.60 37.99 20.19
CA GLU A 124 6.41 38.34 19.01
C GLU A 124 7.25 37.15 18.56
N VAL A 125 7.75 36.34 19.50
CA VAL A 125 8.42 35.07 19.18
C VAL A 125 7.45 34.13 18.47
N ALA A 126 6.21 33.99 18.98
CA ALA A 126 5.19 33.16 18.35
C ALA A 126 4.86 33.65 16.93
N ASP A 127 4.73 34.96 16.72
CA ASP A 127 4.46 35.54 15.39
C ASP A 127 5.59 35.25 14.39
N ARG A 128 6.85 35.39 14.81
CA ARG A 128 8.00 35.02 13.97
C ARG A 128 8.03 33.53 13.62
N ILE A 129 7.63 32.65 14.53
CA ILE A 129 7.49 31.21 14.22
C ILE A 129 6.43 31.01 13.14
N GLY A 130 5.30 31.70 13.27
CA GLY A 130 4.16 31.64 12.35
C GLY A 130 4.51 31.95 10.91
N GLU A 131 5.43 32.89 10.67
CA GLU A 131 5.91 33.24 9.33
C GLU A 131 6.54 32.03 8.60
N TRP A 132 7.07 31.06 9.33
CA TRP A 132 7.77 29.90 8.78
C TRP A 132 6.94 28.62 8.84
N VAL A 133 6.34 28.28 10.00
CA VAL A 133 5.71 26.96 10.20
C VAL A 133 4.46 26.74 9.35
N VAL A 134 3.87 27.79 8.79
CA VAL A 134 2.73 27.68 7.86
C VAL A 134 3.16 27.40 6.41
N LEU A 135 4.46 27.47 6.12
CA LEU A 135 4.97 27.29 4.77
C LEU A 135 5.12 25.81 4.42
N LYS A 136 4.74 25.49 3.20
CA LYS A 136 4.94 24.20 2.55
C LYS A 136 5.36 24.41 1.09
N GLY A 137 6.19 23.52 0.57
CA GLY A 137 6.72 23.59 -0.79
C GLY A 137 7.60 22.39 -1.11
N LYS A 138 8.62 22.59 -1.94
CA LYS A 138 9.67 21.61 -2.26
C LYS A 138 11.02 22.33 -2.30
N GLN A 139 11.66 22.34 -3.47
CA GLN A 139 12.95 23.00 -3.71
C GLN A 139 12.86 24.54 -3.57
N ASP A 140 11.73 25.13 -3.94
CA ASP A 140 11.45 26.56 -3.80
C ASP A 140 11.51 27.02 -2.34
N LEU A 141 10.89 26.25 -1.43
CA LEU A 141 10.92 26.53 -0.01
C LEU A 141 12.32 26.30 0.56
N LEU A 142 13.02 25.24 0.13
CA LEU A 142 14.40 24.99 0.54
C LEU A 142 15.33 26.14 0.12
N GLN A 143 15.22 26.62 -1.12
CA GLN A 143 15.98 27.77 -1.62
C GLN A 143 15.66 29.04 -0.84
N LYS A 144 14.38 29.27 -0.50
CA LYS A 144 13.98 30.39 0.36
C LYS A 144 14.67 30.34 1.72
N LEU A 145 14.72 29.18 2.37
CA LEU A 145 15.43 29.01 3.65
C LEU A 145 16.93 29.26 3.49
N GLN A 146 17.56 28.73 2.44
CA GLN A 146 18.99 28.93 2.15
C GLN A 146 19.35 30.39 1.85
N SER A 147 18.45 31.15 1.23
CA SER A 147 18.64 32.57 0.93
C SER A 147 18.44 33.50 2.14
N THR A 148 17.85 33.00 3.22
CA THR A 148 17.57 33.79 4.42
C THR A 148 18.78 33.78 5.34
N GLU A 149 19.51 34.89 5.41
CA GLU A 149 20.80 35.01 6.11
C GLU A 149 20.75 34.51 7.57
N SER A 150 19.71 34.88 8.32
CA SER A 150 19.55 34.48 9.72
C SER A 150 19.38 32.97 9.91
N LEU A 151 18.72 32.28 8.97
CA LEU A 151 18.52 30.84 9.01
C LEU A 151 19.75 30.09 8.48
N ALA A 152 20.37 30.60 7.41
CA ALA A 152 21.57 30.03 6.80
C ALA A 152 22.81 30.12 7.71
N ALA A 153 22.86 31.11 8.61
CA ALA A 153 23.89 31.25 9.62
C ALA A 153 23.82 30.18 10.73
N ASN A 154 22.70 29.47 10.89
CA ASN A 154 22.57 28.39 11.87
C ASN A 154 23.20 27.09 11.34
N GLU A 155 24.32 26.68 11.92
CA GLU A 155 25.09 25.48 11.51
C GLU A 155 24.27 24.18 11.53
N SER A 156 23.34 24.03 12.48
CA SER A 156 22.47 22.86 12.54
C SER A 156 21.49 22.86 11.37
N MET A 157 20.83 24.00 11.13
CA MET A 157 19.91 24.15 9.99
C MET A 157 20.61 23.93 8.67
N LYS A 158 21.81 24.48 8.49
CA LYS A 158 22.60 24.33 7.28
C LYS A 158 22.79 22.85 6.92
N LYS A 159 23.20 22.03 7.88
CA LYS A 159 23.29 20.57 7.69
C LYS A 159 21.95 19.95 7.32
N GLY A 160 20.86 20.35 7.97
CA GLY A 160 19.53 19.88 7.62
C GLY A 160 19.09 20.27 6.20
N MET A 161 19.46 21.45 5.74
CA MET A 161 19.18 21.94 4.38
C MET A 161 20.04 21.21 3.34
N GLU A 162 21.31 20.92 3.65
CA GLU A 162 22.19 20.07 2.82
C GLU A 162 21.63 18.64 2.71
N ASP A 163 21.20 18.05 3.83
CA ASP A 163 20.53 16.74 3.89
C ASP A 163 19.27 16.74 2.99
N LEU A 164 18.42 17.77 3.05
CA LEU A 164 17.22 17.85 2.22
C LEU A 164 17.51 18.10 0.74
N ALA A 165 18.51 18.90 0.40
CA ALA A 165 18.91 19.13 -0.99
C ALA A 165 19.33 17.80 -1.65
N LEU A 166 20.21 17.05 -0.98
CA LEU A 166 20.67 15.74 -1.44
C LEU A 166 19.52 14.73 -1.55
N LEU A 167 18.60 14.74 -0.58
CA LEU A 167 17.41 13.90 -0.63
C LEU A 167 16.56 14.19 -1.87
N PHE A 168 16.30 15.46 -2.20
CA PHE A 168 15.49 15.79 -3.37
C PHE A 168 16.10 15.28 -4.67
N GLU A 169 17.42 15.36 -4.84
CA GLU A 169 18.11 14.78 -6.01
C GLU A 169 17.89 13.25 -6.10
N TYR A 170 17.98 12.54 -4.97
CA TYR A 170 17.73 11.10 -4.94
C TYR A 170 16.27 10.74 -5.20
N LEU A 171 15.33 11.54 -4.70
CA LEU A 171 13.90 11.34 -4.94
C LEU A 171 13.50 11.64 -6.40
N GLU A 172 14.18 12.57 -7.08
CA GLU A 172 14.04 12.77 -8.52
C GLU A 172 14.54 11.54 -9.29
N ALA A 173 15.73 11.02 -8.94
CA ALA A 173 16.27 9.80 -9.55
C ALA A 173 15.36 8.58 -9.34
N PHE A 174 14.68 8.48 -8.19
CA PHE A 174 13.69 7.45 -7.89
C PHE A 174 12.29 7.72 -8.45
N GLY A 175 12.06 8.87 -9.08
CA GLY A 175 10.76 9.26 -9.64
C GLY A 175 9.65 9.37 -8.59
N CYS A 176 9.97 9.76 -7.35
CA CYS A 176 9.01 9.87 -6.25
C CYS A 176 8.94 11.25 -5.60
N LEU A 177 9.71 12.25 -6.08
CA LEU A 177 9.67 13.62 -5.57
C LEU A 177 8.27 14.26 -5.70
N ASP A 178 7.49 13.91 -6.72
CA ASP A 178 6.18 14.51 -6.99
C ASP A 178 5.19 14.37 -5.83
N ARG A 179 5.30 13.27 -5.06
CA ARG A 179 4.43 12.97 -3.93
C ARG A 179 4.85 13.62 -2.62
N VAL A 180 6.04 14.24 -2.59
CA VAL A 180 6.60 14.84 -1.37
C VAL A 180 6.16 16.29 -1.24
N SER A 181 5.85 16.70 -0.02
CA SER A 181 5.65 18.09 0.38
C SER A 181 6.58 18.39 1.53
N PHE A 182 7.56 19.27 1.31
CA PHE A 182 8.33 19.84 2.41
C PHE A 182 7.43 20.77 3.21
N ASP A 183 7.12 20.42 4.44
CA ASP A 183 6.08 21.05 5.25
C ASP A 183 6.64 21.36 6.64
N LEU A 184 6.84 22.65 6.93
CA LEU A 184 7.47 23.11 8.18
C LEU A 184 6.55 22.95 9.40
N SER A 185 5.25 22.67 9.19
CA SER A 185 4.32 22.36 10.29
C SER A 185 4.51 20.94 10.84
N LEU A 186 5.18 20.05 10.10
CA LEU A 186 5.38 18.67 10.54
C LEU A 186 6.41 18.61 11.67
N ALA A 187 5.95 18.31 12.90
CA ALA A 187 6.75 18.36 14.12
C ALA A 187 6.60 17.11 15.00
N ARG A 188 6.39 15.94 14.38
CA ARG A 188 6.14 14.64 15.02
C ARG A 188 7.38 14.03 15.70
N GLY A 189 7.11 13.11 16.63
CA GLY A 189 8.11 12.17 17.18
C GLY A 189 9.23 12.86 17.96
N LEU A 190 8.83 13.68 18.93
CA LEU A 190 9.70 14.63 19.59
C LEU A 190 10.87 13.99 20.35
N ASP A 191 10.68 12.75 20.79
CA ASP A 191 11.56 12.11 21.77
C ASP A 191 12.71 11.33 21.13
N TYR A 192 12.60 10.96 19.85
CA TYR A 192 13.56 10.01 19.24
C TYR A 192 14.04 10.35 17.82
N TYR A 193 13.33 11.17 17.04
CA TYR A 193 13.83 11.55 15.72
C TYR A 193 14.96 12.58 15.79
N THR A 194 16.05 12.30 15.07
CA THR A 194 17.30 13.07 15.02
C THR A 194 17.53 13.78 13.69
N GLY A 195 16.85 13.35 12.62
CA GLY A 195 17.05 13.84 11.25
C GLY A 195 15.74 14.06 10.52
N LEU A 196 15.54 13.34 9.42
CA LEU A 196 14.33 13.38 8.62
C LEU A 196 13.10 12.94 9.43
N ILE A 197 11.95 13.55 9.19
CA ILE A 197 10.63 13.13 9.67
C ILE A 197 9.63 13.20 8.52
N TYR A 198 8.73 12.22 8.43
CA TYR A 198 7.73 12.17 7.39
C TYR A 198 6.42 11.54 7.87
N GLU A 199 5.33 11.99 7.26
CA GLU A 199 3.98 11.56 7.54
C GLU A 199 3.20 11.50 6.22
N VAL A 200 2.49 10.39 6.00
CA VAL A 200 1.67 10.20 4.81
C VAL A 200 0.23 10.53 5.16
N VAL A 201 -0.34 11.48 4.40
CA VAL A 201 -1.72 11.94 4.56
C VAL A 201 -2.49 11.70 3.27
N THR A 202 -3.81 11.59 3.38
CA THR A 202 -4.71 11.40 2.23
C THR A 202 -5.25 12.75 1.76
N GLN A 203 -5.78 12.83 0.53
CA GLN A 203 -6.38 14.07 0.04
C GLN A 203 -7.58 14.55 0.90
N GLY A 204 -8.30 13.66 1.58
CA GLY A 204 -9.39 14.00 2.51
C GLY A 204 -8.93 14.34 3.93
N SER A 205 -7.62 14.46 4.16
CA SER A 205 -7.02 14.72 5.47
C SER A 205 -6.79 16.21 5.75
N ALA A 206 -6.84 17.07 4.73
CA ALA A 206 -6.66 18.51 4.90
C ALA A 206 -7.94 19.14 5.48
N PRO A 207 -7.84 20.05 6.47
CA PRO A 207 -9.00 20.81 6.92
C PRO A 207 -9.60 21.61 5.75
N GLU A 208 -10.92 21.57 5.59
CA GLU A 208 -11.62 22.47 4.67
C GLU A 208 -11.42 23.91 5.14
N VAL A 209 -10.65 24.68 4.38
CA VAL A 209 -10.56 26.13 4.60
C VAL A 209 -11.70 26.75 3.81
N THR A 210 -12.79 27.10 4.49
CA THR A 210 -13.89 27.86 3.86
C THR A 210 -13.34 29.22 3.41
N PRO A 211 -13.30 29.54 2.11
CA PRO A 211 -12.81 30.84 1.67
C PRO A 211 -13.92 31.88 1.90
N GLY A 212 -13.66 32.85 2.75
CA GLY A 212 -14.44 34.09 2.83
C GLY A 212 -15.16 34.34 4.15
N GLN A 213 -14.40 34.83 5.14
CA GLN A 213 -14.91 35.81 6.11
C GLN A 213 -13.79 36.80 6.43
N GLU A 214 -13.51 37.70 5.48
CA GLU A 214 -13.00 39.02 5.81
C GLU A 214 -14.19 39.92 6.19
N ASN A 215 -14.01 40.68 7.27
CA ASN A 215 -14.81 41.81 7.74
C ASN A 215 -16.25 41.54 8.20
N ALA A 216 -16.44 41.45 9.53
CA ALA A 216 -17.58 42.08 10.19
C ALA A 216 -17.25 42.46 11.64
N GLU A 217 -17.57 43.72 11.96
CA GLU A 217 -17.26 44.44 13.18
C GLU A 217 -17.88 43.85 14.45
N SER A 218 -17.23 44.17 15.57
CA SER A 218 -17.68 43.98 16.96
C SER A 218 -19.10 44.48 17.26
N LYS A 219 -19.86 43.74 18.09
CA LYS A 219 -20.73 44.25 19.18
C LYS A 219 -21.23 43.10 20.08
N PRO A 220 -21.70 43.37 21.33
CA PRO A 220 -21.24 42.61 22.49
C PRO A 220 -22.33 41.80 23.24
N SER A 221 -21.83 40.87 24.05
CA SER A 221 -22.38 40.33 25.31
C SER A 221 -23.57 39.37 25.24
N LYS A 222 -23.36 38.15 25.77
CA LYS A 222 -23.96 37.77 27.07
C LYS A 222 -23.22 36.59 27.71
N LYS A 223 -22.64 36.86 28.88
CA LYS A 223 -22.20 35.86 29.86
C LYS A 223 -23.40 34.96 30.24
N LYS A 224 -23.20 33.64 30.17
CA LYS A 224 -23.78 32.69 31.13
C LYS A 224 -22.66 31.75 31.60
N GLY A 225 -22.61 31.55 32.90
CA GLY A 225 -21.43 31.09 33.63
C GLY A 225 -21.16 29.58 33.58
N LYS A 226 -19.86 29.29 33.49
CA LYS A 226 -19.03 28.31 34.23
C LYS A 226 -19.68 27.02 34.79
N LYS A 227 -19.22 25.88 34.26
CA LYS A 227 -18.67 24.68 34.95
C LYS A 227 -17.90 23.90 33.85
N GLY A 228 -16.60 23.69 33.96
CA GLY A 228 -16.01 22.58 34.71
C GLY A 228 -15.89 21.38 33.78
N SER A 229 -14.65 21.05 33.38
CA SER A 229 -14.14 19.83 32.72
C SER A 229 -15.15 18.79 32.21
N GLU A 230 -15.08 18.45 30.92
CA GLU A 230 -15.14 17.07 30.36
C GLU A 230 -15.22 17.15 28.83
N ASP A 231 -14.53 16.21 28.19
CA ASP A 231 -14.78 15.66 26.86
C ASP A 231 -15.13 16.62 25.71
N ASP A 232 -14.11 16.97 24.93
CA ASP A 232 -14.28 17.45 23.56
C ASP A 232 -14.49 16.23 22.64
N ASP A 233 -15.63 15.52 22.83
CA ASP A 233 -16.03 14.40 22.00
C ASP A 233 -16.58 14.91 20.65
N ARG A 234 -15.65 15.14 19.72
CA ARG A 234 -15.93 15.44 18.31
C ARG A 234 -16.00 14.14 17.48
N SER A 235 -16.63 13.09 17.98
CA SER A 235 -16.77 11.78 17.30
C SER A 235 -17.72 11.80 16.11
N ASP A 236 -18.64 12.76 16.04
CA ASP A 236 -19.72 12.83 15.05
C ASP A 236 -19.54 13.90 13.96
N ASP A 237 -18.36 14.52 13.84
CA ASP A 237 -18.07 15.52 12.78
C ASP A 237 -17.49 14.84 11.53
N PRO A 238 -18.25 14.74 10.41
CA PRO A 238 -17.81 14.05 9.19
C PRO A 238 -16.71 14.78 8.42
N THR A 239 -16.32 16.00 8.84
CA THR A 239 -15.31 16.84 8.17
C THR A 239 -13.95 16.90 8.89
N VAL A 240 -13.81 16.21 10.04
CA VAL A 240 -12.56 16.24 10.83
C VAL A 240 -11.58 15.16 10.37
N GLY A 241 -10.68 15.55 9.47
CA GLY A 241 -9.30 15.06 9.31
C GLY A 241 -9.11 13.54 9.31
N VAL A 242 -9.13 12.93 8.11
CA VAL A 242 -8.64 11.55 7.93
C VAL A 242 -7.17 11.52 8.38
N GLY A 243 -6.86 11.06 9.59
CA GLY A 243 -5.49 11.12 10.13
C GLY A 243 -4.46 10.37 9.26
N SER A 244 -3.17 10.56 9.55
CA SER A 244 -2.07 9.95 8.80
C SER A 244 -2.14 8.43 8.66
N VAL A 245 -1.70 7.91 7.53
CA VAL A 245 -1.77 6.48 7.17
C VAL A 245 -0.43 5.78 7.28
N ALA A 246 0.67 6.54 7.33
CA ALA A 246 2.00 6.05 7.66
C ALA A 246 2.82 7.21 8.25
N ALA A 247 3.80 6.90 9.09
CA ALA A 247 4.74 7.89 9.62
C ALA A 247 6.11 7.27 9.91
N GLY A 248 7.16 8.06 9.85
CA GLY A 248 8.53 7.59 10.04
C GLY A 248 9.55 8.72 10.10
N GLY A 249 10.81 8.33 10.13
CA GLY A 249 11.92 9.27 10.20
C GLY A 249 13.24 8.60 10.58
N ARG A 250 14.27 9.42 10.74
CA ARG A 250 15.62 9.03 11.16
C ARG A 250 15.80 9.20 12.67
N TYR A 251 16.33 8.18 13.35
CA TYR A 251 16.43 8.09 14.81
C TYR A 251 17.75 7.45 15.27
N ASP A 252 18.85 8.17 15.09
CA ASP A 252 20.21 7.58 15.20
C ASP A 252 20.61 7.15 16.62
N ASN A 253 19.95 7.70 17.63
CA ASN A 253 20.35 7.53 19.04
C ASN A 253 19.66 6.37 19.75
N LEU A 254 18.55 5.85 19.20
CA LEU A 254 17.67 4.93 19.93
C LEU A 254 18.34 3.60 20.26
N VAL A 255 19.12 3.04 19.33
CA VAL A 255 19.86 1.79 19.55
C VAL A 255 20.96 1.98 20.60
N GLY A 256 21.60 3.16 20.61
CA GLY A 256 22.65 3.51 21.57
C GLY A 256 22.20 3.45 23.02
N MET A 257 20.91 3.75 23.28
CA MET A 257 20.31 3.66 24.63
C MET A 257 20.34 2.24 25.21
N PHE A 258 20.37 1.20 24.35
CA PHE A 258 20.41 -0.21 24.76
C PHE A 258 21.80 -0.85 24.61
N SER A 259 22.64 -0.34 23.70
CA SER A 259 23.94 -0.94 23.38
C SER A 259 25.06 -0.48 24.33
N GLY A 260 24.95 0.73 24.88
CA GLY A 260 25.91 1.36 25.79
C GLY A 260 27.27 1.72 25.18
N LYS A 261 27.54 1.38 23.90
CA LYS A 261 28.84 1.61 23.24
C LYS A 261 28.77 1.90 21.74
N SER A 262 27.75 1.41 21.04
CA SER A 262 27.62 1.56 19.58
C SER A 262 26.39 2.40 19.27
N GLN A 263 26.61 3.59 18.68
CA GLN A 263 25.54 4.32 18.02
C GLN A 263 25.32 3.69 16.65
N ILE A 264 24.12 3.17 16.42
CA ILE A 264 23.73 2.55 15.15
C ILE A 264 22.66 3.46 14.56
N PRO A 265 23.00 4.26 13.52
CA PRO A 265 22.04 5.10 12.81
C PRO A 265 20.89 4.26 12.25
N CYS A 266 19.68 4.80 12.32
CA CYS A 266 18.48 4.11 11.86
C CYS A 266 17.53 5.08 11.15
N VAL A 267 16.89 4.61 10.10
CA VAL A 267 15.77 5.28 9.44
C VAL A 267 14.70 4.24 9.09
N GLY A 268 13.43 4.62 9.19
CA GLY A 268 12.35 3.68 8.91
C GLY A 268 10.96 4.30 8.86
N ILE A 269 9.98 3.46 8.60
CA ILE A 269 8.58 3.83 8.38
C ILE A 269 7.68 2.80 9.06
N SER A 270 6.56 3.27 9.61
CA SER A 270 5.46 2.43 10.08
C SER A 270 4.19 2.76 9.30
N PHE A 271 3.56 1.74 8.72
CA PHE A 271 2.26 1.84 8.05
C PHE A 271 1.13 1.51 9.04
N GLY A 272 0.15 2.41 9.13
CA GLY A 272 -1.08 2.22 9.90
C GLY A 272 -2.07 1.33 9.15
N VAL A 273 -1.80 0.02 9.15
CA VAL A 273 -2.48 -0.97 8.29
C VAL A 273 -4.00 -0.96 8.46
N ASP A 274 -4.51 -0.87 9.70
CA ASP A 274 -5.95 -0.84 9.97
C ASP A 274 -6.67 0.34 9.29
N ARG A 275 -6.01 1.52 9.24
CA ARG A 275 -6.54 2.69 8.54
C ARG A 275 -6.49 2.50 7.03
N ILE A 276 -5.39 1.95 6.52
CA ILE A 276 -5.24 1.61 5.09
C ILE A 276 -6.34 0.63 4.66
N PHE A 277 -6.62 -0.41 5.45
CA PHE A 277 -7.70 -1.36 5.19
C PHE A 277 -9.08 -0.69 5.17
N SER A 278 -9.35 0.19 6.14
CA SER A 278 -10.63 0.89 6.23
C SER A 278 -10.88 1.77 5.00
N ILE A 279 -9.87 2.53 4.58
CA ILE A 279 -9.95 3.40 3.39
C ILE A 279 -10.06 2.57 2.11
N THR A 280 -9.25 1.52 1.99
CA THR A 280 -9.26 0.65 0.79
C THR A 280 -10.60 -0.08 0.66
N LYS A 281 -11.16 -0.60 1.75
CA LYS A 281 -12.48 -1.24 1.75
C LYS A 281 -13.60 -0.27 1.36
N ALA A 282 -13.55 0.97 1.84
CA ALA A 282 -14.52 2.00 1.46
C ALA A 282 -14.44 2.34 -0.05
N LYS A 283 -13.24 2.45 -0.61
CA LYS A 283 -13.03 2.64 -2.05
C LYS A 283 -13.58 1.47 -2.88
N MET A 284 -13.21 0.23 -2.52
CA MET A 284 -13.70 -0.98 -3.21
C MET A 284 -15.24 -1.08 -3.17
N ALA A 285 -15.88 -0.69 -2.07
CA ALA A 285 -17.34 -0.67 -1.97
C ALA A 285 -17.98 0.40 -2.87
N ALA A 286 -17.35 1.57 -3.01
CA ALA A 286 -17.83 2.64 -3.87
C ALA A 286 -17.71 2.30 -5.37
N GLU A 287 -16.65 1.57 -5.74
CA GLU A 287 -16.38 1.17 -7.14
C GLU A 287 -17.25 -0.01 -7.62
N LYS A 288 -18.12 -0.56 -6.77
CA LYS A 288 -18.89 -1.80 -7.05
C LYS A 288 -17.98 -2.98 -7.45
N ASN A 289 -16.74 -2.98 -6.98
CA ASN A 289 -15.80 -4.06 -7.27
C ASN A 289 -16.32 -5.39 -6.71
N ALA A 290 -15.96 -6.48 -7.39
CA ALA A 290 -16.46 -7.82 -7.16
C ALA A 290 -16.46 -8.20 -5.66
N ALA A 291 -17.49 -8.92 -5.23
CA ALA A 291 -17.62 -9.38 -3.85
C ALA A 291 -16.34 -10.10 -3.40
N VAL A 292 -15.71 -9.60 -2.33
CA VAL A 292 -14.49 -10.20 -1.77
C VAL A 292 -14.79 -11.62 -1.34
N ARG A 293 -14.05 -12.58 -1.89
CA ARG A 293 -14.18 -13.99 -1.53
C ARG A 293 -13.52 -14.23 -0.17
N ASN A 294 -14.20 -14.96 0.70
CA ASN A 294 -13.68 -15.31 2.04
C ASN A 294 -12.93 -16.64 2.05
N ASN A 295 -12.68 -17.24 0.88
CA ASN A 295 -12.01 -18.52 0.72
C ASN A 295 -11.36 -18.59 -0.67
N ASP A 296 -10.47 -19.58 -0.84
CA ASP A 296 -9.77 -19.84 -2.09
C ASP A 296 -10.32 -21.06 -2.84
N VAL A 297 -11.54 -21.52 -2.56
CA VAL A 297 -12.08 -22.75 -3.20
C VAL A 297 -12.21 -22.54 -4.71
N ASP A 298 -11.51 -23.32 -5.51
CA ASP A 298 -11.53 -23.23 -6.97
C ASP A 298 -12.79 -23.89 -7.56
N VAL A 299 -13.19 -25.03 -6.99
CA VAL A 299 -14.25 -25.88 -7.55
C VAL A 299 -15.21 -26.41 -6.49
N TYR A 300 -16.51 -26.30 -6.74
CA TYR A 300 -17.54 -26.90 -5.89
C TYR A 300 -18.14 -28.14 -6.56
N VAL A 301 -18.00 -29.31 -5.92
CA VAL A 301 -18.47 -30.58 -6.46
C VAL A 301 -19.90 -30.86 -6.00
N MET A 302 -20.79 -30.91 -6.97
CA MET A 302 -22.23 -31.08 -6.81
C MET A 302 -22.70 -32.39 -7.41
N ALA A 303 -23.83 -32.86 -6.91
CA ALA A 303 -24.50 -34.03 -7.45
C ALA A 303 -26.02 -33.83 -7.48
N PHE A 304 -26.67 -34.45 -8.47
CA PHE A 304 -28.13 -34.60 -8.51
C PHE A 304 -28.51 -36.09 -8.37
N GLY A 305 -29.80 -36.41 -8.41
CA GLY A 305 -30.26 -37.81 -8.26
C GLY A 305 -29.95 -38.39 -6.88
N GLN A 306 -29.17 -39.47 -6.81
CA GLN A 306 -28.85 -40.18 -5.56
C GLN A 306 -27.84 -39.44 -4.67
N GLY A 307 -27.31 -38.29 -5.12
CA GLY A 307 -26.37 -37.46 -4.35
C GLY A 307 -24.91 -37.91 -4.45
N TYR A 308 -24.66 -39.14 -4.92
CA TYR A 308 -23.36 -39.64 -5.36
C TYR A 308 -22.22 -39.29 -4.40
N LEU A 309 -22.41 -39.54 -3.10
CA LEU A 309 -21.47 -39.10 -2.06
C LEU A 309 -20.07 -39.69 -2.29
N LYS A 310 -19.99 -40.99 -2.60
CA LYS A 310 -18.70 -41.66 -2.83
C LYS A 310 -17.97 -41.08 -4.03
N GLU A 311 -18.70 -40.80 -5.10
CA GLU A 311 -18.17 -40.22 -6.34
C GLU A 311 -17.75 -38.77 -6.12
N ARG A 312 -18.54 -37.97 -5.40
CA ARG A 312 -18.14 -36.60 -5.00
C ARG A 312 -16.87 -36.60 -4.18
N MET A 313 -16.76 -37.51 -3.20
CA MET A 313 -15.53 -37.68 -2.41
C MET A 313 -14.34 -38.08 -3.29
N SER A 314 -14.53 -39.02 -4.22
CA SER A 314 -13.46 -39.45 -5.14
C SER A 314 -13.02 -38.33 -6.08
N VAL A 315 -13.96 -37.53 -6.61
CA VAL A 315 -13.66 -36.36 -7.43
C VAL A 315 -12.87 -35.33 -6.63
N CYS A 316 -13.31 -34.98 -5.42
CA CYS A 316 -12.57 -34.05 -4.56
C CYS A 316 -11.16 -34.54 -4.24
N ALA A 317 -10.99 -35.83 -3.92
CA ALA A 317 -9.68 -36.42 -3.66
C ALA A 317 -8.73 -36.24 -4.87
N LYS A 318 -9.18 -36.56 -6.08
CA LYS A 318 -8.39 -36.37 -7.31
C LYS A 318 -8.03 -34.90 -7.57
N LEU A 319 -8.96 -33.97 -7.29
CA LEU A 319 -8.70 -32.54 -7.42
C LEU A 319 -7.65 -32.07 -6.40
N TRP A 320 -7.75 -32.50 -5.14
CA TRP A 320 -6.77 -32.19 -4.10
C TRP A 320 -5.38 -32.75 -4.42
N GLU A 321 -5.30 -34.00 -4.88
CA GLU A 321 -4.05 -34.63 -5.36
C GLU A 321 -3.43 -33.87 -6.53
N SER A 322 -4.24 -33.15 -7.29
CA SER A 322 -3.81 -32.29 -8.39
C SER A 322 -3.50 -30.85 -7.98
N GLY A 323 -3.60 -30.51 -6.69
CA GLY A 323 -3.39 -29.16 -6.15
C GLY A 323 -4.55 -28.18 -6.39
N ILE A 324 -5.74 -28.68 -6.74
CA ILE A 324 -6.94 -27.87 -6.95
C ILE A 324 -7.74 -27.82 -5.65
N LYS A 325 -8.13 -26.61 -5.22
CA LYS A 325 -8.88 -26.40 -3.97
C LYS A 325 -10.35 -26.72 -4.23
N ALA A 326 -10.81 -27.90 -3.83
CA ALA A 326 -12.19 -28.34 -4.07
C ALA A 326 -12.97 -28.57 -2.78
N GLU A 327 -14.28 -28.31 -2.80
CA GLU A 327 -15.19 -28.63 -1.70
C GLU A 327 -16.48 -29.28 -2.19
N PHE A 328 -17.23 -29.91 -1.28
CA PHE A 328 -18.56 -30.45 -1.54
C PHE A 328 -19.42 -30.35 -0.29
N LEU A 329 -20.75 -30.34 -0.45
CA LEU A 329 -21.64 -30.27 0.70
C LEU A 329 -21.63 -31.59 1.49
N TYR A 330 -21.33 -31.53 2.80
CA TYR A 330 -21.31 -32.66 3.74
C TYR A 330 -22.72 -33.18 4.08
N LYS A 331 -23.39 -33.70 3.07
CA LYS A 331 -24.67 -34.41 3.16
C LYS A 331 -24.62 -35.60 2.22
N VAL A 332 -25.26 -36.70 2.60
CA VAL A 332 -25.34 -37.91 1.75
C VAL A 332 -26.06 -37.60 0.44
N LYS A 333 -27.23 -36.94 0.52
CA LYS A 333 -28.08 -36.59 -0.62
C LYS A 333 -28.49 -35.11 -0.57
N PRO A 334 -27.59 -34.19 -0.93
CA PRO A 334 -27.89 -32.75 -0.90
C PRO A 334 -28.90 -32.37 -1.99
N LYS A 335 -29.81 -31.43 -1.69
CA LYS A 335 -30.67 -30.82 -2.72
C LYS A 335 -29.83 -29.88 -3.60
N LEU A 336 -30.08 -29.88 -4.90
CA LEU A 336 -29.32 -29.06 -5.86
C LEU A 336 -29.33 -27.55 -5.53
N PRO A 337 -30.48 -26.92 -5.18
CA PRO A 337 -30.48 -25.50 -4.79
C PRO A 337 -29.61 -25.18 -3.57
N ALA A 338 -29.49 -26.11 -2.61
CA ALA A 338 -28.64 -25.91 -1.43
C ALA A 338 -27.14 -25.97 -1.77
N GLN A 339 -26.78 -26.73 -2.81
CA GLN A 339 -25.40 -26.81 -3.30
C GLN A 339 -25.02 -25.54 -4.06
N PHE A 340 -25.91 -25.05 -4.95
CA PHE A 340 -25.74 -23.76 -5.62
C PHE A 340 -25.59 -22.62 -4.61
N LYS A 341 -26.50 -22.53 -3.64
CA LYS A 341 -26.42 -21.52 -2.57
C LYS A 341 -25.08 -21.56 -1.82
N ALA A 342 -24.55 -22.76 -1.55
CA ALA A 342 -23.26 -22.90 -0.86
C ALA A 342 -22.07 -22.48 -1.74
N ALA A 343 -22.09 -22.80 -3.03
CA ALA A 343 -21.05 -22.36 -3.97
C ALA A 343 -21.10 -20.84 -4.20
N GLU A 344 -22.28 -20.27 -4.39
CA GLU A 344 -22.49 -18.83 -4.63
C GLU A 344 -22.14 -17.99 -3.40
N ALA A 345 -22.57 -18.40 -2.19
CA ALA A 345 -22.23 -17.69 -0.96
C ALA A 345 -20.72 -17.62 -0.70
N ASN A 346 -19.96 -18.57 -1.26
CA ASN A 346 -18.51 -18.66 -1.16
C ASN A 346 -17.78 -18.09 -2.39
N GLY A 347 -18.52 -17.59 -3.40
CA GLY A 347 -17.96 -17.04 -4.64
C GLY A 347 -17.12 -18.06 -5.43
N VAL A 348 -17.44 -19.35 -5.36
CA VAL A 348 -16.65 -20.40 -6.02
C VAL A 348 -16.79 -20.27 -7.55
N PRO A 349 -15.68 -20.21 -8.32
CA PRO A 349 -15.74 -19.85 -9.73
C PRO A 349 -16.19 -21.01 -10.63
N PHE A 350 -15.95 -22.26 -10.25
CA PHE A 350 -16.33 -23.43 -11.03
C PHE A 350 -17.15 -24.44 -10.21
N ALA A 351 -18.06 -25.13 -10.87
CA ALA A 351 -18.79 -26.26 -10.31
C ALA A 351 -18.58 -27.52 -11.15
N ILE A 352 -18.49 -28.66 -10.49
CA ILE A 352 -18.53 -29.98 -11.13
C ILE A 352 -19.86 -30.65 -10.80
N PHE A 353 -20.56 -31.17 -11.80
CA PHE A 353 -21.80 -31.92 -11.60
C PHE A 353 -21.61 -33.42 -11.87
N LEU A 354 -22.14 -34.19 -10.94
CA LEU A 354 -22.29 -35.64 -11.04
C LEU A 354 -23.77 -36.01 -11.14
N GLY A 355 -24.09 -36.77 -12.18
CA GLY A 355 -25.38 -37.35 -12.45
C GLY A 355 -25.29 -38.82 -12.77
N GLU A 356 -26.43 -39.43 -13.04
CA GLU A 356 -26.47 -40.85 -13.40
C GLU A 356 -25.67 -41.14 -14.68
N ASP A 357 -25.86 -40.32 -15.71
CA ASP A 357 -25.19 -40.48 -17.00
C ASP A 357 -23.70 -40.14 -16.92
N GLU A 358 -23.33 -39.07 -16.21
CA GLU A 358 -21.94 -38.70 -15.97
C GLU A 358 -21.19 -39.80 -15.24
N VAL A 359 -21.76 -40.33 -14.15
CA VAL A 359 -21.13 -41.41 -13.36
C VAL A 359 -21.01 -42.69 -14.18
N LYS A 360 -22.07 -43.10 -14.90
CA LYS A 360 -22.03 -44.31 -15.76
C LYS A 360 -21.02 -44.19 -16.89
N SER A 361 -20.85 -43.00 -17.46
CA SER A 361 -19.93 -42.76 -18.57
C SER A 361 -18.49 -42.44 -18.14
N GLY A 362 -18.20 -42.39 -16.82
CA GLY A 362 -16.88 -42.03 -16.30
C GLY A 362 -16.48 -40.59 -16.59
N LYS A 363 -17.48 -39.69 -16.70
CA LYS A 363 -17.31 -38.28 -17.03
C LYS A 363 -17.83 -37.40 -15.91
N VAL A 364 -17.53 -36.12 -16.03
CA VAL A 364 -18.04 -35.05 -15.16
C VAL A 364 -18.46 -33.87 -16.03
N LYS A 365 -19.41 -33.08 -15.54
CA LYS A 365 -19.77 -31.82 -16.21
C LYS A 365 -19.16 -30.64 -15.44
N ILE A 366 -18.29 -29.87 -16.10
CA ILE A 366 -17.62 -28.70 -15.52
C ILE A 366 -18.37 -27.44 -15.99
N LYS A 367 -18.76 -26.56 -15.07
CA LYS A 367 -19.48 -25.31 -15.34
C LYS A 367 -18.78 -24.13 -14.69
N GLU A 368 -18.66 -23.02 -15.41
CA GLU A 368 -18.28 -21.74 -14.82
C GLU A 368 -19.49 -21.03 -14.20
N MET A 369 -19.30 -20.54 -12.99
CA MET A 369 -20.33 -19.88 -12.18
C MET A 369 -20.44 -18.41 -12.57
N GLY A 370 -21.67 -17.87 -12.63
CA GLY A 370 -21.90 -16.44 -12.89
C GLY A 370 -21.89 -16.00 -14.36
N LEU A 371 -21.70 -16.91 -15.33
CA LEU A 371 -21.79 -16.57 -16.76
C LEU A 371 -23.16 -15.96 -17.12
N GLN A 372 -23.18 -15.01 -18.07
CA GLN A 372 -24.43 -14.38 -18.54
C GLN A 372 -25.29 -15.36 -19.36
N GLU A 373 -26.58 -15.06 -19.47
CA GLU A 373 -27.51 -15.80 -20.30
C GLU A 373 -27.11 -15.66 -21.79
N GLY A 374 -27.10 -16.78 -22.53
CA GLY A 374 -26.60 -16.82 -23.92
C GLY A 374 -25.11 -17.13 -24.10
N HIS A 375 -24.32 -17.22 -23.01
CA HIS A 375 -22.92 -17.63 -23.12
C HIS A 375 -22.80 -19.10 -23.61
N PRO A 376 -21.93 -19.43 -24.58
CA PRO A 376 -21.87 -20.77 -25.19
C PRO A 376 -21.57 -21.89 -24.18
N GLU A 377 -20.83 -21.59 -23.12
CA GLU A 377 -20.49 -22.56 -22.06
C GLU A 377 -21.37 -22.46 -20.80
N LYS A 378 -22.51 -21.76 -20.87
CA LYS A 378 -23.40 -21.56 -19.71
C LYS A 378 -23.88 -22.88 -19.07
N GLU A 379 -24.09 -23.90 -19.89
CA GLU A 379 -24.52 -25.24 -19.45
C GLU A 379 -23.37 -26.14 -18.99
N GLY A 380 -22.13 -25.67 -19.14
CA GLY A 380 -20.92 -26.44 -18.84
C GLY A 380 -20.56 -27.45 -19.92
N ILE A 381 -19.37 -28.03 -19.78
CA ILE A 381 -18.78 -28.97 -20.72
C ILE A 381 -18.62 -30.35 -20.08
N LEU A 382 -18.78 -31.40 -20.89
CA LEU A 382 -18.62 -32.78 -20.46
C LEU A 382 -17.16 -33.22 -20.63
N VAL A 383 -16.51 -33.67 -19.57
CA VAL A 383 -15.08 -34.00 -19.55
C VAL A 383 -14.86 -35.36 -18.92
N SER A 384 -13.88 -36.12 -19.42
CA SER A 384 -13.46 -37.39 -18.81
C SER A 384 -12.96 -37.16 -17.38
N MET A 385 -13.25 -38.09 -16.47
CA MET A 385 -12.68 -38.05 -15.11
C MET A 385 -11.14 -38.05 -15.10
N SER A 386 -10.49 -38.59 -16.14
CA SER A 386 -9.02 -38.55 -16.29
C SER A 386 -8.49 -37.15 -16.61
N ASP A 387 -9.25 -36.35 -17.38
CA ASP A 387 -8.82 -35.04 -17.88
C ASP A 387 -9.36 -33.88 -17.05
N MET A 388 -10.30 -34.15 -16.14
CA MET A 388 -10.96 -33.17 -15.27
C MET A 388 -9.98 -32.20 -14.60
N ALA A 389 -8.93 -32.71 -13.96
CA ALA A 389 -7.97 -31.86 -13.25
C ALA A 389 -7.18 -30.95 -14.21
N LYS A 390 -6.81 -31.47 -15.39
CA LYS A 390 -6.12 -30.69 -16.43
C LYS A 390 -7.01 -29.57 -16.94
N GLU A 391 -8.27 -29.88 -17.25
CA GLU A 391 -9.23 -28.89 -17.74
C GLU A 391 -9.50 -27.79 -16.72
N ILE A 392 -9.71 -28.13 -15.44
CA ILE A 392 -9.88 -27.14 -14.38
C ILE A 392 -8.66 -26.23 -14.26
N LYS A 393 -7.44 -26.75 -14.34
CA LYS A 393 -6.21 -25.93 -14.30
C LYS A 393 -6.16 -24.92 -15.44
N VAL A 394 -6.49 -25.33 -16.66
CA VAL A 394 -6.55 -24.42 -17.83
C VAL A 394 -7.57 -23.31 -17.60
N ARG A 395 -8.76 -23.65 -17.09
CA ARG A 395 -9.81 -22.68 -16.81
C ARG A 395 -9.47 -21.71 -15.69
N LEU A 396 -8.88 -22.22 -14.59
CA LEU A 396 -8.39 -21.38 -13.50
C LEU A 396 -7.30 -20.42 -13.98
N GLN A 397 -6.40 -20.88 -14.85
CA GLN A 397 -5.34 -20.04 -15.42
C GLN A 397 -5.92 -18.91 -16.26
N ARG A 398 -6.84 -19.21 -17.19
CA ARG A 398 -7.54 -18.19 -18.00
C ARG A 398 -8.30 -17.18 -17.14
N LYS A 399 -8.97 -17.65 -16.08
CA LYS A 399 -9.69 -16.78 -15.16
C LYS A 399 -8.74 -15.84 -14.41
N ARG A 400 -7.60 -16.35 -13.94
CA ARG A 400 -6.56 -15.54 -13.28
C ARG A 400 -6.00 -14.47 -14.22
N GLU A 401 -5.75 -14.81 -15.48
CA GLU A 401 -5.29 -13.85 -16.49
C GLU A 401 -6.32 -12.73 -16.71
N LEU A 402 -7.60 -13.08 -16.81
CA LEU A 402 -8.69 -12.11 -16.95
C LEU A 402 -8.84 -11.22 -15.71
N ASP A 403 -8.77 -11.81 -14.51
CA ASP A 403 -8.83 -11.10 -13.24
C ASP A 403 -7.63 -10.16 -13.09
N GLU A 404 -6.44 -10.57 -13.53
CA GLU A 404 -5.22 -9.74 -13.52
C GLU A 404 -5.31 -8.56 -14.49
N MET A 405 -5.81 -8.78 -15.72
CA MET A 405 -6.08 -7.69 -16.67
C MET A 405 -7.07 -6.68 -16.11
N THR A 406 -8.13 -7.16 -15.45
CA THR A 406 -9.13 -6.31 -14.79
C THR A 406 -8.49 -5.51 -13.66
N ARG A 407 -7.68 -6.16 -12.81
CA ARG A 407 -7.00 -5.49 -11.70
C ARG A 407 -6.01 -4.42 -12.17
N GLN A 408 -5.30 -4.67 -13.28
CA GLN A 408 -4.43 -3.67 -13.91
C GLN A 408 -5.22 -2.47 -14.42
N ALA A 409 -6.41 -2.68 -15.01
CA ALA A 409 -7.30 -1.60 -15.44
C ALA A 409 -7.85 -0.79 -14.24
N GLU A 410 -8.10 -1.43 -13.11
CA GLU A 410 -8.54 -0.79 -11.85
C GLU A 410 -7.38 -0.10 -11.07
N GLY A 411 -6.14 -0.16 -11.57
CA GLY A 411 -4.98 0.51 -10.97
C GLY A 411 -4.36 -0.21 -9.77
N LEU A 412 -4.87 -1.38 -9.37
CA LEU A 412 -4.29 -2.22 -8.31
C LEU A 412 -3.12 -3.06 -8.86
N ARG A 413 -1.92 -2.87 -8.32
CA ARG A 413 -0.71 -3.55 -8.80
C ARG A 413 -0.08 -4.37 -7.68
N VAL A 414 0.23 -5.64 -7.96
CA VAL A 414 1.16 -6.37 -7.10
C VAL A 414 2.52 -5.73 -7.30
N VAL A 415 3.01 -5.08 -6.25
CA VAL A 415 4.37 -4.59 -6.21
C VAL A 415 5.27 -5.80 -6.00
N HIS A 416 5.81 -6.33 -7.09
CA HIS A 416 7.00 -7.14 -6.98
C HIS A 416 8.11 -6.16 -6.60
N GLY A 417 8.50 -6.11 -5.32
CA GLY A 417 9.67 -5.32 -4.90
C GLY A 417 10.88 -5.66 -5.78
N ILE A 418 11.86 -4.75 -5.86
CA ILE A 418 13.02 -4.84 -6.78
C ILE A 418 13.58 -6.27 -6.82
N LYS A 419 13.09 -7.07 -7.76
CA LYS A 419 13.71 -8.31 -8.17
C LYS A 419 14.81 -7.86 -9.13
N GLY A 420 16.05 -8.19 -8.81
CA GLY A 420 17.11 -8.15 -9.82
C GLY A 420 16.61 -8.84 -11.07
N ASP A 421 16.72 -8.14 -12.19
CA ASP A 421 16.11 -8.37 -13.48
C ASP A 421 15.81 -9.84 -13.84
N GLU A 422 14.55 -10.15 -14.14
CA GLU A 422 14.28 -11.08 -15.23
C GLU A 422 14.41 -10.29 -16.53
N VAL A 423 15.61 -10.31 -17.11
CA VAL A 423 15.85 -9.90 -18.49
C VAL A 423 14.94 -10.75 -19.38
N LYS A 424 13.83 -10.17 -19.85
CA LYS A 424 13.06 -10.73 -20.97
C LYS A 424 13.49 -10.01 -22.24
N ASP A 425 14.55 -10.55 -22.84
CA ASP A 425 14.69 -10.53 -24.29
C ASP A 425 13.50 -11.32 -24.88
N ALA A 426 12.58 -10.62 -25.54
CA ALA A 426 11.86 -11.06 -26.74
C ALA A 426 10.60 -10.22 -26.92
N GLU A 427 10.73 -9.07 -27.59
CA GLU A 427 9.65 -8.49 -28.40
C GLU A 427 10.22 -7.50 -29.42
N LYS A 428 11.09 -8.03 -30.29
CA LYS A 428 11.38 -7.46 -31.62
C LYS A 428 11.52 -8.61 -32.59
N LYS A 429 10.41 -8.99 -33.22
CA LYS A 429 10.30 -9.62 -34.55
C LYS A 429 8.88 -10.17 -34.76
N VAL A 430 7.92 -9.28 -35.00
CA VAL A 430 6.75 -9.60 -35.85
C VAL A 430 6.34 -8.32 -36.57
N GLU A 431 7.18 -7.87 -37.49
CA GLU A 431 6.78 -7.06 -38.64
C GLU A 431 7.67 -7.53 -39.79
N ASP A 432 7.07 -7.68 -40.97
CA ASP A 432 7.60 -8.23 -42.22
C ASP A 432 7.64 -9.77 -42.36
N ALA A 433 6.48 -10.33 -42.71
CA ALA A 433 6.41 -11.33 -43.78
C ALA A 433 5.03 -11.28 -44.45
N LYS A 434 4.93 -10.60 -45.60
CA LYS A 434 3.83 -10.78 -46.57
C LYS A 434 3.98 -12.12 -47.31
N PRO A 435 2.88 -12.71 -47.82
CA PRO A 435 2.92 -13.99 -48.51
C PRO A 435 3.19 -13.79 -50.01
N GLU A 436 4.15 -14.53 -50.56
CA GLU A 436 4.31 -14.70 -52.00
C GLU A 436 4.15 -16.17 -52.42
N THR A 437 3.79 -16.31 -53.68
CA THR A 437 2.94 -17.33 -54.29
C THR A 437 3.71 -18.50 -54.93
N THR A 438 3.08 -19.67 -54.91
CA THR A 438 3.20 -20.88 -55.78
C THR A 438 4.34 -21.01 -56.80
N PRO A 439 5.01 -22.19 -56.91
CA PRO A 439 5.89 -22.52 -58.04
C PRO A 439 5.15 -23.30 -59.14
N ALA A 440 5.55 -23.08 -60.40
CA ALA A 440 5.16 -23.89 -61.55
C ALA A 440 6.40 -24.28 -62.40
N ALA A 441 6.47 -25.59 -62.69
CA ALA A 441 6.95 -26.29 -63.89
C ALA A 441 8.44 -26.17 -64.36
N VAL A 442 9.19 -27.31 -64.38
CA VAL A 442 9.59 -28.16 -65.56
C VAL A 442 10.94 -27.67 -66.16
N GLU A 443 12.04 -28.43 -66.36
CA GLU A 443 12.24 -29.63 -67.20
C GLU A 443 13.69 -30.24 -67.05
N ALA A 444 13.78 -31.58 -67.14
CA ALA A 444 14.77 -32.46 -67.82
C ALA A 444 16.33 -32.42 -67.64
N THR A 445 16.87 -33.46 -66.94
CA THR A 445 17.92 -34.50 -67.29
C THR A 445 19.27 -34.18 -68.00
N PRO A 446 20.30 -35.09 -68.07
CA PRO A 446 20.57 -36.39 -67.37
C PRO A 446 22.05 -36.65 -66.92
N GLY A 447 22.29 -37.79 -66.24
CA GLY A 447 23.55 -38.57 -66.20
C GLY A 447 24.48 -38.24 -65.01
N THR A 448 25.14 -39.17 -64.31
CA THR A 448 25.62 -40.53 -64.61
C THR A 448 26.03 -41.24 -63.31
N GLU A 449 25.78 -42.56 -63.29
CA GLU A 449 26.57 -43.66 -62.69
C GLU A 449 26.85 -43.75 -61.16
N GLU A 450 26.26 -44.82 -60.60
CA GLU A 450 26.71 -45.67 -59.48
C GLU A 450 28.20 -46.11 -59.60
N PRO A 451 28.90 -46.58 -58.52
CA PRO A 451 28.40 -47.66 -57.66
C PRO A 451 28.72 -47.60 -56.16
N ALA A 452 27.96 -48.42 -55.42
CA ALA A 452 28.24 -48.99 -54.09
C ALA A 452 29.59 -49.77 -54.07
N PRO A 453 30.10 -50.36 -52.96
CA PRO A 453 29.40 -50.70 -51.71
C PRO A 453 30.26 -50.60 -50.42
N SER A 454 29.73 -51.21 -49.35
CA SER A 454 30.42 -51.81 -48.19
C SER A 454 30.21 -51.12 -46.84
N ASN A 455 29.16 -51.61 -46.16
CA ASN A 455 29.16 -51.89 -44.72
C ASN A 455 30.38 -52.76 -44.35
N PRO A 456 30.91 -52.68 -43.11
CA PRO A 456 30.38 -53.61 -42.10
C PRO A 456 30.41 -53.12 -40.63
N THR A 457 29.45 -53.63 -39.84
CA THR A 457 29.50 -54.11 -38.42
C THR A 457 30.29 -53.30 -37.38
N ALA A 458 29.79 -53.11 -36.15
CA ALA A 458 29.03 -54.05 -35.31
C ALA A 458 28.11 -53.31 -34.32
#